data_AF-A0A3D0NY15-F1
#
_entry.id   AF-A0A3D0NY15-F1
#
_cell.length_a   1.000
_cell.length_b   1.000
_cell.length_c   1.000
_cell.angle_alpha   90.00
_cell.angle_beta   90.00
_cell.angle_gamma   90.00
#
_symmetry.space_group_name_H-M   'P 1'
#
loop_
_entity.id
_entity.type
_entity.pdbx_description
1 polymer ?
#
loop_
_entity_poly.entity_id
_entity_poly.type
_entity_poly.pdbx_seq_one_letter_code
_entity_poly.pdbx_strand_id
1 'polypeptide(L)'
;MRLFAAILVSLFIGCPVAAQGGAADLVIINADVRTLDREEPRAGALAVKGNRIIFVGSDAEARKLIGEGTQLIDAGGKLVMPGFNDSHVHFMAIGNKFSSL
;
A
#
# COMPACT_ATOMS: atom_id res chain seq x y z
N MET A 1 -17.48 23.01 -59.45
CA MET A 1 -18.45 23.82 -58.67
C MET A 1 -18.39 23.37 -57.22
N ARG A 2 -17.65 24.11 -56.37
CA ARG A 2 -17.78 24.16 -54.89
C ARG A 2 -17.41 22.88 -54.11
N LEU A 3 -16.73 22.87 -52.97
CA LEU A 3 -16.04 23.87 -52.14
C LEU A 3 -15.13 23.07 -51.16
N PHE A 4 -14.15 23.74 -50.58
CA PHE A 4 -13.21 23.29 -49.55
C PHE A 4 -13.87 22.68 -48.30
N ALA A 5 -13.20 21.71 -47.67
CA ALA A 5 -13.27 21.49 -46.23
C ALA A 5 -11.88 21.10 -45.69
N ALA A 6 -11.21 22.09 -45.10
CA ALA A 6 -9.94 21.95 -44.42
C ALA A 6 -10.16 21.56 -42.95
N ILE A 7 -9.34 20.61 -42.48
CA ILE A 7 -8.64 20.53 -41.18
C ILE A 7 -9.44 20.80 -39.89
N LEU A 8 -9.46 19.79 -39.02
CA LEU A 8 -8.97 19.94 -37.63
C LEU A 8 -8.65 18.56 -37.05
N VAL A 9 -7.40 18.11 -37.25
CA VAL A 9 -6.81 17.03 -36.45
C VAL A 9 -6.42 17.67 -35.13
N SER A 10 -7.26 17.52 -34.11
CA SER A 10 -6.91 17.89 -32.74
C SER A 10 -5.80 16.95 -32.25
N LEU A 11 -4.57 17.46 -32.24
CA LEU A 11 -3.42 16.83 -31.60
C LEU A 11 -3.65 16.89 -30.08
N PHE A 12 -4.27 15.85 -29.51
CA PHE A 12 -4.27 15.64 -28.07
C PHE A 12 -2.85 15.28 -27.65
N ILE A 13 -2.03 16.29 -27.35
CA ILE A 13 -0.81 16.13 -26.57
C ILE A 13 -1.27 15.71 -25.18
N GLY A 14 -1.38 14.40 -24.98
CA GLY A 14 -1.58 13.81 -23.67
C GLY A 14 -0.39 14.17 -22.80
N CYS A 15 -0.57 15.17 -21.94
CA CYS A 15 0.33 15.39 -20.83
C CYS A 15 0.35 14.07 -20.03
N PRO A 16 1.51 13.44 -19.78
CA PRO A 16 1.55 12.35 -18.85
C PRO A 16 1.19 12.95 -17.50
N VAL A 17 -0.03 12.68 -17.02
CA VAL A 17 -0.34 12.81 -15.61
C VAL A 17 0.55 11.79 -14.94
N ALA A 18 1.74 12.21 -14.53
CA ALA A 18 2.53 11.47 -13.58
C ALA A 18 1.60 11.20 -12.39
N ALA A 19 1.34 9.94 -12.09
CA ALA A 19 0.57 9.56 -10.93
C ALA A 19 1.29 10.11 -9.71
N GLN A 20 0.79 11.24 -9.18
CA GLN A 20 1.29 11.85 -7.95
C GLN A 20 0.80 11.04 -6.74
N GLY A 21 1.06 9.73 -6.74
CA GLY A 21 1.12 8.95 -5.52
C GLY A 21 2.48 9.24 -4.91
N GLY A 22 2.59 10.34 -4.14
CA GLY A 22 3.87 10.70 -3.55
C GLY A 22 4.46 9.53 -2.74
N ALA A 23 5.79 9.47 -2.63
CA ALA A 23 6.53 8.38 -1.98
C ALA A 23 5.88 7.91 -0.67
N ALA A 24 5.96 6.60 -0.43
CA ALA A 24 5.52 5.96 0.80
C ALA A 24 6.50 6.27 1.95
N ASP A 25 6.00 6.29 3.18
CA ASP A 25 6.85 6.43 4.36
C ASP A 25 7.48 5.08 4.74
N LEU A 26 6.76 3.99 4.50
CA LEU A 26 7.21 2.62 4.72
C LEU A 26 6.81 1.73 3.54
N VAL A 27 7.72 0.88 3.09
CA VAL A 27 7.47 -0.22 2.16
C VAL A 27 7.97 -1.52 2.77
N ILE A 28 7.11 -2.54 2.81
CA ILE A 28 7.47 -3.91 3.21
C ILE A 28 7.39 -4.78 1.95
N ILE A 29 8.47 -5.48 1.63
CA ILE A 29 8.60 -6.37 0.45
C ILE A 29 8.96 -7.79 0.88
N ASN A 30 8.89 -8.73 -0.06
CA ASN A 30 9.29 -10.12 0.12
C ASN A 30 8.58 -10.73 1.34
N ALA A 31 7.27 -10.53 1.45
CA ALA A 31 6.44 -10.97 2.55
C ALA A 31 5.38 -11.98 2.09
N ASP A 32 4.92 -12.85 2.99
CA ASP A 32 3.63 -13.54 2.86
C ASP A 32 2.58 -12.65 3.52
N VAL A 33 2.06 -11.65 2.79
CA VAL A 33 1.03 -10.74 3.32
C VAL A 33 -0.32 -11.46 3.28
N ARG A 34 -0.99 -11.58 4.43
CA ARG A 34 -2.36 -12.08 4.54
C ARG A 34 -3.31 -10.92 4.81
N THR A 35 -4.02 -10.48 3.76
CA THR A 35 -4.90 -9.30 3.80
C THR A 35 -6.19 -9.55 4.58
N LEU A 36 -6.62 -10.82 4.64
CA LEU A 36 -7.95 -11.26 5.11
C LEU A 36 -9.12 -10.74 4.23
N ASP A 37 -8.81 -10.18 3.06
CA ASP A 37 -9.78 -9.94 2.01
C ASP A 37 -10.11 -11.26 1.28
N ARG A 38 -11.39 -11.48 0.94
CA ARG A 38 -11.80 -12.67 0.20
C ARG A 38 -11.38 -12.63 -1.26
N GLU A 39 -11.35 -11.44 -1.87
CA GLU A 39 -11.03 -11.27 -3.29
C GLU A 39 -9.51 -11.32 -3.51
N GLU A 40 -8.75 -10.67 -2.62
CA GLU A 40 -7.28 -10.63 -2.68
C GLU A 40 -6.63 -11.08 -1.37
N PRO A 41 -6.71 -12.37 -1.00
CA PRO A 41 -6.32 -12.88 0.33
C PRO A 41 -4.81 -12.87 0.60
N ARG A 42 -3.98 -12.70 -0.43
CA ARG A 42 -2.51 -12.76 -0.34
C ARG A 42 -1.84 -11.68 -1.19
N ALA A 43 -0.71 -11.17 -0.71
CA ALA A 43 0.16 -10.26 -1.46
C ALA A 43 1.63 -10.47 -1.07
N GLY A 44 2.54 -9.94 -1.89
CA GLY A 44 3.99 -9.99 -1.64
C GLY A 44 4.53 -8.79 -0.87
N ALA A 45 3.84 -7.65 -0.98
CA ALA A 45 4.29 -6.38 -0.44
C ALA A 45 3.13 -5.47 -0.04
N LEU A 46 3.43 -4.47 0.80
CA LEU A 46 2.54 -3.35 1.10
C LEU A 46 3.33 -2.06 1.27
N ALA A 47 2.66 -0.92 1.06
CA ALA A 47 3.21 0.40 1.31
C ALA A 47 2.27 1.24 2.18
N VAL A 48 2.86 2.03 3.08
CA VAL A 48 2.17 2.86 4.05
C VAL A 48 2.57 4.32 3.86
N LYS A 49 1.60 5.22 4.00
CA LYS A 49 1.80 6.66 4.09
C LYS A 49 0.99 7.22 5.25
N GLY A 50 1.68 7.88 6.18
CA GLY A 50 1.16 8.29 7.47
C GLY A 50 0.59 7.08 8.23
N ASN A 51 -0.73 7.09 8.44
CA ASN A 51 -1.47 6.05 9.14
C ASN A 51 -2.32 5.17 8.20
N ARG A 52 -2.03 5.16 6.90
CA ARG A 52 -2.82 4.44 5.89
C ARG A 52 -1.95 3.54 5.03
N ILE A 53 -2.44 2.34 4.76
CA ILE A 53 -1.93 1.50 3.68
C ILE A 53 -2.40 2.11 2.36
N ILE A 54 -1.46 2.45 1.48
CA ILE A 54 -1.73 3.05 0.17
C ILE A 54 -1.54 2.06 -0.99
N PHE A 55 -0.94 0.90 -0.71
CA PHE A 55 -0.73 -0.15 -1.70
C PHE A 55 -0.60 -1.51 -1.01
N VAL A 56 -1.17 -2.54 -1.64
CA VAL A 56 -0.99 -3.95 -1.33
C VAL A 56 -0.88 -4.68 -2.67
N GLY A 57 0.12 -5.54 -2.84
CA GLY A 57 0.30 -6.23 -4.12
C GLY A 57 1.69 -6.87 -4.28
N SER A 58 2.26 -6.75 -5.48
CA SER A 58 3.57 -7.34 -5.78
C SER A 58 4.74 -6.47 -5.30
N ASP A 59 5.87 -7.11 -5.03
CA ASP A 59 7.14 -6.43 -4.71
C ASP A 59 7.55 -5.41 -5.77
N ALA A 60 7.34 -5.75 -7.05
CA ALA A 60 7.75 -4.91 -8.16
C ALA A 60 6.98 -3.57 -8.17
N GLU A 61 5.67 -3.61 -7.93
CA GLU A 61 4.85 -2.40 -7.87
C GLU A 61 5.09 -1.61 -6.59
N ALA A 62 5.26 -2.28 -5.45
CA ALA A 62 5.58 -1.62 -4.19
C ALA A 62 6.91 -0.85 -4.23
N ARG A 63 7.93 -1.38 -4.93
CA ARG A 63 9.22 -0.72 -5.11
C ARG A 63 9.12 0.61 -5.87
N LYS A 64 8.10 0.80 -6.72
CA LYS A 64 7.88 2.08 -7.42
C LYS A 64 7.44 3.20 -6.49
N LEU A 65 6.99 2.88 -5.28
CA LEU A 65 6.55 3.84 -4.26
C LEU A 65 7.69 4.28 -3.32
N ILE A 66 8.91 3.75 -3.50
CA ILE A 66 10.08 4.14 -2.72
C ILE A 66 10.61 5.48 -3.22
N GLY A 67 10.78 6.43 -2.31
CA GLY A 67 11.40 7.72 -2.57
C GLY A 67 12.36 8.13 -1.45
N GLU A 68 12.72 9.41 -1.43
CA GLU A 68 13.56 9.96 -0.37
C GLU A 68 12.87 9.83 1.00
N GLY A 69 13.57 9.27 1.98
CA GLY A 69 13.06 9.07 3.34
C GLY A 69 12.17 7.85 3.54
N THR A 70 11.82 7.09 2.49
CA THR A 70 11.07 5.84 2.64
C THR A 70 11.87 4.81 3.42
N GLN A 71 11.29 4.27 4.49
CA GLN A 71 11.82 3.09 5.16
C GLN A 71 11.49 1.84 4.34
N LEU A 72 12.50 1.03 4.02
CA LEU A 72 12.30 -0.27 3.37
C LEU A 72 12.53 -1.41 4.36
N ILE A 73 11.58 -2.35 4.44
CA ILE A 73 11.70 -3.60 5.19
C ILE A 73 11.64 -4.76 4.20
N ASP A 74 12.69 -5.58 4.17
CA ASP A 74 12.65 -6.91 3.55
C ASP A 74 12.19 -7.93 4.59
N ALA A 75 11.01 -8.50 4.41
CA ALA A 75 10.45 -9.45 5.37
C ALA A 75 11.09 -10.85 5.28
N GLY A 76 11.85 -11.16 4.22
CA GLY A 76 12.53 -12.45 4.07
C GLY A 76 11.56 -13.62 4.00
N GLY A 77 10.45 -13.47 3.28
CA GLY A 77 9.36 -14.44 3.14
C GLY A 77 8.47 -14.61 4.38
N LYS A 78 8.63 -13.76 5.41
CA LYS A 78 7.87 -13.89 6.67
C LYS A 78 6.42 -13.40 6.51
N LEU A 79 5.58 -13.92 7.41
CA LEU A 79 4.17 -13.55 7.50
C LEU A 79 4.01 -12.07 7.91
N VAL A 80 3.18 -11.35 7.16
CA VAL A 80 2.64 -10.06 7.55
C VAL A 80 1.11 -10.19 7.59
N MET A 81 0.49 -9.78 8.69
CA MET A 81 -0.95 -9.86 8.86
C MET A 81 -1.49 -8.63 9.59
N PRO A 82 -2.80 -8.33 9.47
CA PRO A 82 -3.43 -7.33 10.31
C PRO A 82 -3.12 -7.57 11.78
N GLY A 83 -2.82 -6.48 12.49
CA GLY A 83 -2.71 -6.52 13.95
C GLY A 83 -4.01 -7.03 14.56
N PHE A 84 -3.89 -7.81 15.63
CA PHE A 84 -5.08 -8.30 16.33
C PHE A 84 -5.87 -7.14 16.92
N ASN A 85 -7.19 -7.22 16.75
CA ASN A 85 -8.14 -6.33 17.40
C ASN A 85 -8.89 -7.15 18.46
N ASP A 86 -8.59 -6.87 19.73
CA ASP A 86 -9.33 -7.44 20.86
C ASP A 86 -10.54 -6.55 21.15
N SER A 87 -11.73 -7.05 20.82
CA SER A 87 -12.98 -6.31 20.99
C SER A 87 -13.47 -6.23 22.43
N HIS A 88 -12.93 -7.07 23.32
CA HIS A 88 -13.36 -7.12 24.71
C HIS A 88 -12.26 -7.66 25.61
N VAL A 89 -11.68 -6.74 26.38
CA VAL A 89 -10.63 -7.07 27.34
C VAL A 89 -10.81 -6.30 28.64
N HIS A 90 -10.46 -6.96 29.75
CA HIS A 90 -10.41 -6.34 31.07
C HIS A 90 -8.94 -6.12 31.48
N PHE A 91 -8.32 -5.04 30.98
CA PHE A 91 -6.90 -4.78 31.19
C PHE A 91 -6.49 -4.77 32.68
N MET A 92 -7.30 -4.17 33.57
CA MET A 92 -6.99 -4.13 35.01
C MET A 92 -7.02 -5.52 35.65
N ALA A 93 -7.97 -6.38 35.26
CA ALA A 93 -8.04 -7.75 35.76
C ALA A 93 -6.82 -8.58 35.32
N ILE A 94 -6.33 -8.32 34.10
CA ILE A 94 -5.09 -8.92 33.59
C ILE A 94 -3.89 -8.40 34.38
N GLY A 95 -3.72 -7.08 34.52
CA GLY A 95 -2.61 -6.49 35.28
C GLY A 95 -2.53 -7.00 36.71
N ASN A 96 -3.67 -7.09 37.41
CA ASN A 96 -3.74 -7.62 38.78
C ASN A 96 -3.36 -9.09 38.90
N LYS A 97 -3.49 -9.89 37.83
CA LYS A 97 -3.06 -11.30 37.84
C LYS A 97 -1.54 -11.44 37.74
N PHE A 98 -0.85 -10.49 37.12
CA PHE A 98 0.59 -10.52 36.90
C PHE A 98 1.39 -9.62 37.85
N SER A 99 0.73 -8.78 38.64
CA SER A 99 1.38 -7.83 39.56
C SER A 99 2.04 -8.47 40.79
N SER A 100 1.82 -9.77 41.02
CA SER A 100 2.41 -10.53 42.13
C SER A 100 3.39 -11.63 41.68
N LEU A 101 3.79 -11.63 40.41
CA LEU A 101 4.99 -12.33 39.93
C LEU A 101 6.20 -11.40 40.09
#